data_AF-A0A0L9VGP9-F1
#
_entry.id   AF-A0A0L9VGP9-F1
#
_cell.length_a   1.000
_cell.length_b   1.000
_cell.length_c   1.000
_cell.angle_alpha   90.00
_cell.angle_beta   90.00
_cell.angle_gamma   90.00
#
_symmetry.space_group_name_H-M   'P 1'
#
loop_
_entity.id
_entity.type
_entity.pdbx_description
1 polymer ?
#
loop_
_entity_poly.entity_id
_entity_poly.type
_entity_poly.pdbx_seq_one_letter_code
_entity_poly.pdbx_strand_id
1 'polypeptide(L)'
;MGNSIRRVGLLSTFAAGEHEPFHYQFGRKISIDLSERKFTENRRGGWTEKWTMSYTVDVSTSTLTLTRTGKSEGAKGLRIQLSAVMPAETGNFGEYGLGVDVQTVNELDAMVRKNCYNTGNSTVSINSNEQFHEGGRVTETEFYLFGTGDVGSLTVLEMKKKKIEEERCYTVTLAHYFVTNAGINDSSNNKTDVGLSVVVKIRVFKGNLEVTVEGPDQHPAFGLRYLFDEAMRTKIWKPTLCPHCANIQKQRSTMISQSDSDDSESVPVARRHGGSQKNLRLVDNGGRFNGNGNGNYTENKFIFFWKEMVVTDVQCFVILLV
;
A
#
# COMPACT_ATOMS: atom_id res chain seq x y z
N MET A 1 -9.36 -23.34 -16.24
CA MET A 1 -8.09 -22.79 -15.69
C MET A 1 -8.25 -21.27 -15.61
N GLY A 2 -8.87 -20.78 -14.55
CA GLY A 2 -9.41 -19.42 -14.49
C GLY A 2 -8.70 -18.53 -13.48
N ASN A 3 -8.36 -17.31 -13.91
CA ASN A 3 -7.90 -16.13 -13.17
C ASN A 3 -7.02 -16.40 -11.95
N SER A 4 -5.70 -16.31 -12.09
CA SER A 4 -4.74 -16.20 -10.98
C SER A 4 -4.78 -14.80 -10.36
N ILE A 5 -4.23 -14.65 -9.15
CA ILE A 5 -3.92 -13.32 -8.61
C ILE A 5 -2.81 -12.73 -9.47
N ARG A 6 -3.08 -11.62 -10.16
CA ARG A 6 -2.04 -10.91 -10.90
C ARG A 6 -1.15 -10.15 -9.91
N ARG A 7 0.15 -10.36 -10.00
CA ARG A 7 1.14 -9.69 -9.16
C ARG A 7 1.94 -8.70 -9.98
N VAL A 8 2.29 -7.57 -9.40
CA VAL A 8 3.04 -6.49 -10.05
C VAL A 8 4.12 -5.97 -9.11
N GLY A 9 5.23 -5.49 -9.66
CA GLY A 9 6.34 -4.94 -8.88
C GLY A 9 7.22 -6.05 -8.31
N LEU A 10 7.66 -5.91 -7.06
CA LEU A 10 8.59 -6.84 -6.41
C LEU A 10 8.12 -8.31 -6.53
N LEU A 11 6.80 -8.55 -6.38
CA LEU A 11 6.22 -9.89 -6.48
C LEU A 11 6.23 -10.48 -7.89
N SER A 12 6.33 -9.65 -8.94
CA SER A 12 6.40 -10.12 -10.34
C SER A 12 7.81 -10.55 -10.75
N THR A 13 8.84 -9.94 -10.16
CA THR A 13 10.24 -10.20 -10.51
C THR A 13 10.72 -11.58 -10.05
N PHE A 14 10.07 -12.18 -9.05
CA PHE A 14 10.57 -13.38 -8.37
C PHE A 14 9.75 -14.65 -8.57
N ALA A 15 8.68 -14.66 -9.40
CA ALA A 15 7.72 -15.78 -9.51
C ALA A 15 7.23 -16.34 -8.14
N ALA A 16 7.37 -15.53 -7.10
CA ALA A 16 7.38 -15.94 -5.70
C ALA A 16 6.01 -16.47 -5.26
N GLY A 17 5.90 -17.69 -4.72
CA GLY A 17 4.67 -18.17 -4.07
C GLY A 17 3.69 -18.97 -4.94
N GLU A 18 3.93 -19.18 -6.24
CA GLU A 18 3.08 -20.13 -7.00
C GLU A 18 3.22 -21.57 -6.48
N HIS A 19 4.43 -21.93 -6.02
CA HIS A 19 4.78 -23.23 -5.43
C HIS A 19 5.92 -23.18 -4.40
N GLU A 20 6.49 -22.01 -4.11
CA GLU A 20 7.62 -21.88 -3.18
C GLU A 20 7.47 -20.63 -2.30
N PRO A 21 7.74 -20.72 -0.99
CA PRO A 21 7.79 -19.54 -0.14
C PRO A 21 8.88 -18.58 -0.60
N PHE A 22 8.69 -17.30 -0.32
CA PHE A 22 9.65 -16.26 -0.66
C PHE A 22 9.98 -15.43 0.57
N HIS A 23 11.26 -15.19 0.78
CA HIS A 23 11.78 -14.33 1.83
C HIS A 23 12.69 -13.29 1.20
N TYR A 24 12.46 -12.03 1.52
CA TYR A 24 13.29 -10.92 1.09
C TYR A 24 13.64 -10.05 2.29
N GLN A 25 14.94 -9.88 2.53
CA GLN A 25 15.44 -9.10 3.66
C GLN A 25 16.18 -7.87 3.14
N PHE A 26 15.81 -6.69 3.64
CA PHE A 26 16.53 -5.44 3.37
C PHE A 26 17.23 -4.97 4.64
N GLY A 27 18.56 -5.04 4.63
CA GLY A 27 19.38 -4.76 5.81
C GLY A 27 19.03 -5.71 6.97
N ARG A 28 19.13 -5.20 8.21
CA ARG A 28 18.81 -6.00 9.42
C ARG A 28 17.38 -5.82 9.91
N LYS A 29 16.67 -4.82 9.39
CA LYS A 29 15.45 -4.28 10.00
C LYS A 29 14.19 -4.54 9.19
N ILE A 30 14.30 -5.00 7.95
CA ILE A 30 13.13 -5.19 7.08
C ILE A 30 13.15 -6.60 6.54
N SER A 31 12.03 -7.29 6.69
CA SER A 31 11.77 -8.55 6.01
C SER A 31 10.40 -8.54 5.37
N ILE A 32 10.31 -9.20 4.23
CA ILE A 32 9.08 -9.49 3.52
C ILE A 32 9.04 -11.00 3.34
N ASP A 33 7.99 -11.61 3.85
CA ASP A 33 7.75 -13.04 3.85
C ASP A 33 6.46 -13.32 3.09
N LEU A 34 6.54 -14.15 2.06
CA LEU A 34 5.38 -14.64 1.33
C LEU A 34 5.29 -16.14 1.51
N SER A 35 4.17 -16.60 2.07
CA SER A 35 3.90 -18.02 2.23
C SER A 35 3.74 -18.69 0.87
N GLU A 36 4.01 -19.99 0.83
CA GLU A 36 3.52 -20.82 -0.26
C GLU A 36 2.00 -20.66 -0.43
N ARG A 37 1.54 -20.65 -1.69
CA ARG A 37 0.11 -20.71 -2.00
C ARG A 37 -0.49 -21.98 -1.44
N LYS A 38 -1.57 -21.83 -0.67
CA LYS A 38 -2.39 -22.97 -0.21
C LYS A 38 -3.63 -23.09 -1.08
N PHE A 39 -3.77 -24.21 -1.77
CA PHE A 39 -4.92 -24.49 -2.62
C PHE A 39 -5.66 -25.72 -2.12
N THR A 40 -6.99 -25.61 -1.99
CA THR A 40 -7.86 -26.74 -1.65
C THR A 40 -9.05 -26.77 -2.60
N GLU A 41 -9.40 -27.96 -3.07
CA GLU A 41 -10.58 -28.19 -3.89
C GLU A 41 -11.43 -29.29 -3.27
N ASN A 42 -12.73 -29.07 -3.22
CA ASN A 42 -13.69 -30.03 -2.69
C ASN A 42 -14.27 -30.90 -3.80
N ARG A 43 -14.88 -32.03 -3.41
CA ARG A 43 -15.51 -32.99 -4.35
C ARG A 43 -16.64 -32.40 -5.20
N ARG A 44 -17.17 -31.22 -4.83
CA ARG A 44 -18.23 -30.50 -5.58
C ARG A 44 -17.65 -29.47 -6.56
N GLY A 45 -16.33 -29.47 -6.81
CA GLY A 45 -15.64 -28.53 -7.71
C GLY A 45 -15.55 -27.10 -7.17
N GLY A 46 -15.82 -26.90 -5.89
CA GLY A 46 -15.56 -25.63 -5.20
C GLY A 46 -14.13 -25.59 -4.69
N TRP A 47 -13.45 -24.49 -4.90
CA TRP A 47 -12.05 -24.33 -4.56
C TRP A 47 -11.81 -23.11 -3.67
N THR A 48 -10.72 -23.17 -2.91
CA THR A 48 -10.19 -22.08 -2.09
C THR A 48 -8.70 -21.94 -2.34
N GLU A 49 -8.25 -20.70 -2.53
CA GLU A 49 -6.85 -20.35 -2.75
C GLU A 49 -6.45 -19.29 -1.72
N LYS A 50 -5.42 -19.56 -0.92
CA LYS A 50 -4.94 -18.66 0.13
C LYS A 50 -3.49 -18.26 -0.08
N TRP A 51 -3.25 -16.96 0.05
CA TRP A 51 -1.95 -16.31 0.01
C TRP A 51 -1.75 -15.50 1.28
N THR A 52 -0.57 -15.56 1.89
CA THR A 52 -0.23 -14.80 3.09
C THR A 52 1.08 -14.08 2.86
N MET A 53 1.10 -12.77 3.05
CA MET A 53 2.28 -11.93 2.97
C MET A 53 2.44 -11.18 4.29
N SER A 54 3.59 -11.30 4.91
CA SER A 54 3.97 -10.54 6.09
C SER A 54 5.13 -9.61 5.74
N TYR A 55 5.09 -8.39 6.22
CA TYR A 55 6.19 -7.44 6.10
C TYR A 55 6.45 -6.83 7.47
N THR A 56 7.69 -6.99 7.90
CA THR A 56 8.19 -6.60 9.21
C THR A 56 9.14 -5.44 9.02
N VAL A 57 8.96 -4.38 9.81
CA VAL A 57 9.92 -3.30 9.95
C VAL A 57 10.24 -3.12 11.44
N ASP A 58 11.50 -3.36 11.78
CA ASP A 58 12.01 -3.43 13.15
C ASP A 58 11.21 -4.46 13.98
N VAL A 59 10.48 -4.02 15.01
CA VAL A 59 9.63 -4.85 15.87
C VAL A 59 8.15 -4.87 15.46
N SER A 60 7.79 -4.12 14.41
CA SER A 60 6.41 -4.00 13.96
C SER A 60 6.17 -4.85 12.73
N THR A 61 5.06 -5.57 12.70
CA THR A 61 4.73 -6.50 11.61
C THR A 61 3.34 -6.25 11.10
N SER A 62 3.17 -6.22 9.79
CA SER A 62 1.86 -6.29 9.15
C SER A 62 1.73 -7.54 8.31
N THR A 63 0.55 -8.14 8.32
CA THR A 63 0.22 -9.37 7.59
C THR A 63 -1.02 -9.15 6.74
N LEU A 64 -0.88 -9.36 5.44
CA LEU A 64 -1.94 -9.39 4.45
C LEU A 64 -2.22 -10.84 4.04
N THR A 65 -3.43 -11.30 4.29
CA THR A 65 -3.95 -12.58 3.82
C THR A 65 -5.02 -12.35 2.77
N LEU A 66 -4.89 -13.04 1.63
CA LEU A 66 -5.89 -13.07 0.57
C LEU A 66 -6.40 -14.51 0.43
N THR A 67 -7.71 -14.69 0.60
CA THR A 67 -8.37 -15.99 0.40
C THR A 67 -9.43 -15.85 -0.68
N ARG A 68 -9.18 -16.45 -1.84
CA ARG A 68 -10.12 -16.51 -2.95
C ARG A 68 -10.93 -17.78 -2.87
N THR A 69 -12.20 -17.68 -3.21
CA THR A 69 -13.11 -18.81 -3.30
C THR A 69 -13.83 -18.79 -4.64
N GLY A 70 -14.03 -19.97 -5.20
CA GLY A 70 -14.69 -20.10 -6.49
C GLY A 70 -15.24 -21.50 -6.74
N LYS A 71 -15.78 -21.65 -7.94
CA LYS A 71 -16.20 -22.94 -8.51
C LYS A 71 -15.63 -23.08 -9.92
N SER A 72 -16.04 -24.10 -10.66
CA SER A 72 -15.68 -24.34 -12.07
C SER A 72 -15.75 -23.09 -12.97
N GLU A 73 -16.66 -22.15 -12.70
CA GLU A 73 -16.86 -20.91 -13.46
C GLU A 73 -15.84 -19.79 -13.16
N GLY A 74 -15.05 -19.90 -12.09
CA GLY A 74 -14.08 -18.90 -11.66
C GLY A 74 -14.27 -18.41 -10.21
N ALA A 75 -13.53 -17.37 -9.84
CA ALA A 75 -13.51 -16.80 -8.50
C ALA A 75 -14.75 -15.95 -8.25
N LYS A 76 -15.54 -16.28 -7.23
CA LYS A 76 -16.77 -15.55 -6.86
C LYS A 76 -16.62 -14.77 -5.56
N GLY A 77 -15.66 -15.17 -4.71
CA GLY A 77 -15.39 -14.54 -3.43
C GLY A 77 -13.92 -14.22 -3.22
N LEU A 78 -13.66 -13.14 -2.50
CA LEU A 78 -12.34 -12.77 -2.00
C LEU A 78 -12.49 -12.27 -0.57
N ARG A 79 -11.78 -12.91 0.37
CA ARG A 79 -11.58 -12.43 1.72
C ARG A 79 -10.18 -11.85 1.85
N ILE A 80 -10.10 -10.60 2.26
CA ILE A 80 -8.87 -9.90 2.60
C ILE A 80 -8.83 -9.78 4.11
N GLN A 81 -7.73 -10.20 4.73
CA GLN A 81 -7.49 -9.97 6.14
C GLN A 81 -6.16 -9.26 6.26
N LEU A 82 -6.19 -8.06 6.80
CA LEU A 82 -5.02 -7.30 7.15
C LEU A 82 -4.93 -7.27 8.66
N SER A 83 -3.77 -7.58 9.22
CA SER A 83 -3.47 -7.33 10.62
C SER A 83 -2.15 -6.59 10.74
N ALA A 84 -2.06 -5.70 11.73
CA ALA A 84 -0.86 -4.96 12.08
C ALA A 84 -0.61 -5.11 13.57
N VAL A 85 0.61 -5.48 13.93
CA VAL A 85 1.09 -5.57 15.31
C VAL A 85 2.19 -4.54 15.49
N MET A 86 1.98 -3.60 16.40
CA MET A 86 2.87 -2.46 16.63
C MET A 86 3.06 -2.23 18.14
N PRO A 87 4.20 -1.67 18.57
CA PRO A 87 4.34 -1.16 19.93
C PRO A 87 3.29 -0.08 20.21
N ALA A 88 2.58 -0.21 21.32
CA ALA A 88 1.68 0.82 21.86
C ALA A 88 2.44 1.73 22.84
N GLU A 89 1.88 2.92 23.12
CA GLU A 89 2.46 3.89 24.07
C GLU A 89 2.71 3.32 25.47
N THR A 90 1.91 2.33 25.86
CA THR A 90 2.00 1.64 27.17
C THR A 90 3.16 0.63 27.26
N GLY A 91 3.94 0.44 26.18
CA GLY A 91 5.02 -0.56 26.10
C GLY A 91 4.55 -1.97 25.76
N ASN A 92 3.24 -2.24 25.77
CA ASN A 92 2.65 -3.47 25.24
C ASN A 92 2.48 -3.38 23.71
N PHE A 93 2.21 -4.50 23.05
CA PHE A 93 1.84 -4.50 21.63
C PHE A 93 0.34 -4.27 21.45
N GLY A 94 0.00 -3.34 20.57
CA GLY A 94 -1.36 -3.18 20.06
C GLY A 94 -1.52 -3.98 18.76
N GLU A 95 -2.69 -4.58 18.58
CA GLU A 95 -3.07 -5.25 17.35
C GLU A 95 -4.25 -4.52 16.70
N TYR A 96 -4.15 -4.32 15.40
CA TYR A 96 -5.25 -3.87 14.56
C TYR A 96 -5.53 -4.93 13.50
N GLY A 97 -6.81 -5.17 13.22
CA GLY A 97 -7.23 -6.03 12.13
C GLY A 97 -8.36 -5.44 11.30
N LEU A 98 -8.28 -5.62 9.99
CA LEU A 98 -9.34 -5.33 9.02
C LEU A 98 -9.63 -6.58 8.19
N GLY A 99 -10.89 -7.01 8.22
CA GLY A 99 -11.43 -8.00 7.31
C GLY A 99 -12.29 -7.31 6.24
N VAL A 100 -12.04 -7.63 4.97
CA VAL A 100 -12.88 -7.22 3.84
C VAL A 100 -13.29 -8.45 3.04
N ASP A 101 -14.59 -8.72 2.97
CA ASP A 101 -15.19 -9.79 2.18
C ASP A 101 -15.84 -9.18 0.93
N VAL A 102 -15.37 -9.56 -0.26
CA VAL A 102 -15.92 -9.15 -1.56
C VAL A 102 -16.54 -10.35 -2.24
N GLN A 103 -17.80 -10.23 -2.69
CA GLN A 103 -18.54 -11.31 -3.35
C GLN A 103 -19.24 -10.81 -4.61
N THR A 104 -19.07 -11.51 -5.73
CA THR A 104 -19.80 -11.20 -6.97
C THR A 104 -21.30 -11.38 -6.78
N VAL A 105 -22.09 -10.42 -7.24
CA VAL A 105 -23.56 -10.52 -7.26
C VAL A 105 -24.06 -10.88 -8.66
N ASN A 106 -23.46 -10.27 -9.68
CA ASN A 106 -23.79 -10.47 -11.09
C ASN A 106 -22.51 -10.37 -11.94
N GLU A 107 -22.66 -10.22 -13.25
CA GLU A 107 -21.53 -10.19 -14.17
C GLU A 107 -20.59 -8.96 -14.05
N LEU A 108 -21.07 -7.89 -13.41
CA LEU A 108 -20.43 -6.57 -13.38
C LEU A 108 -20.21 -6.00 -11.97
N ASP A 109 -20.89 -6.55 -10.97
CA ASP A 109 -20.97 -5.94 -9.65
C ASP A 109 -20.73 -6.93 -8.52
N ALA A 110 -20.19 -6.42 -7.41
CA ALA A 110 -19.90 -7.15 -6.18
C ALA A 110 -20.44 -6.41 -4.95
N MET A 111 -20.69 -7.16 -3.88
CA MET A 111 -20.93 -6.63 -2.55
C MET A 111 -19.66 -6.68 -1.73
N VAL A 112 -19.49 -5.68 -0.86
CA VAL A 112 -18.37 -5.56 0.07
C VAL A 112 -18.90 -5.57 1.49
N ARG A 113 -18.34 -6.45 2.33
CA ARG A 113 -18.57 -6.46 3.77
C ARG A 113 -17.25 -6.23 4.48
N LYS A 114 -17.29 -5.47 5.57
CA LYS A 114 -16.11 -5.04 6.31
C LYS A 114 -16.30 -5.32 7.79
N ASN A 115 -15.21 -5.67 8.45
CA ASN A 115 -15.15 -5.77 9.90
C ASN A 115 -13.77 -5.32 10.37
N CYS A 116 -13.70 -4.56 11.44
CA CYS A 116 -12.44 -4.14 12.03
C CYS A 116 -12.44 -4.43 13.53
N TYR A 117 -11.25 -4.70 14.06
CA TYR A 117 -11.03 -4.82 15.49
C TYR A 117 -9.70 -4.16 15.86
N ASN A 118 -9.59 -3.74 17.10
CA ASN A 118 -8.34 -3.29 17.69
C ASN A 118 -8.26 -3.77 19.14
N THR A 119 -7.05 -4.07 19.58
CA THR A 119 -6.75 -4.46 20.95
C THR A 119 -5.50 -3.71 21.45
N GLY A 120 -5.38 -3.57 22.76
CA GLY A 120 -4.19 -3.00 23.39
C GLY A 120 -4.05 -1.48 23.20
N ASN A 121 -4.97 -0.69 23.77
CA ASN A 121 -4.91 0.79 23.95
C ASN A 121 -4.37 1.65 22.79
N SER A 122 -4.33 1.14 21.57
CA SER A 122 -3.84 1.88 20.41
C SER A 122 -4.97 2.69 19.77
N THR A 123 -4.65 3.93 19.40
CA THR A 123 -5.58 4.87 18.76
C THR A 123 -5.97 4.36 17.37
N VAL A 124 -7.28 4.24 17.14
CA VAL A 124 -7.86 4.00 15.82
C VAL A 124 -8.69 5.22 15.44
N SER A 125 -8.41 5.82 14.29
CA SER A 125 -9.28 6.81 13.68
C SER A 125 -9.92 6.22 12.43
N ILE A 126 -11.25 6.19 12.39
CA ILE A 126 -12.03 5.75 11.24
C ILE A 126 -12.73 6.96 10.66
N ASN A 127 -12.58 7.16 9.35
CA ASN A 127 -13.30 8.20 8.62
C ASN A 127 -13.79 7.67 7.29
N SER A 128 -14.77 8.34 6.71
CA SER A 128 -15.24 8.07 5.36
C SER A 128 -15.49 9.37 4.59
N ASN A 129 -15.56 9.25 3.27
CA ASN A 129 -15.94 10.32 2.35
C ASN A 129 -16.62 9.74 1.12
N GLU A 130 -17.50 10.52 0.50
CA GLU A 130 -18.14 10.20 -0.76
C GLU A 130 -17.86 11.30 -1.78
N GLN A 131 -17.40 10.90 -2.96
CA GLN A 131 -17.20 11.79 -4.09
C GLN A 131 -18.21 11.49 -5.20
N PHE A 132 -18.91 12.52 -5.63
CA PHE A 132 -19.90 12.45 -6.70
C PHE A 132 -19.27 12.81 -8.04
N HIS A 133 -19.56 12.00 -9.06
CA HIS A 133 -19.04 12.17 -10.40
C HIS A 133 -20.18 12.26 -11.42
N GLU A 134 -19.83 12.71 -12.63
CA GLU A 134 -20.77 12.75 -13.76
C GLU A 134 -21.46 11.40 -14.01
N GLY A 135 -22.75 11.48 -14.33
CA GLY A 135 -23.61 10.32 -14.53
C GLY A 135 -24.11 9.68 -13.23
N GLY A 136 -23.95 10.35 -12.09
CA GLY A 136 -24.43 9.86 -10.79
C GLY A 136 -23.53 8.80 -10.14
N ARG A 137 -22.32 8.59 -10.67
CA ARG A 137 -21.34 7.66 -10.11
C ARG A 137 -20.80 8.18 -8.79
N VAL A 138 -20.50 7.26 -7.88
CA VAL A 138 -20.02 7.58 -6.54
C VAL A 138 -18.74 6.80 -6.25
N THR A 139 -17.76 7.50 -5.68
CA THR A 139 -16.59 6.88 -5.06
C THR A 139 -16.68 7.07 -3.56
N GLU A 140 -16.96 5.99 -2.84
CA GLU A 140 -16.90 5.96 -1.38
C GLU A 140 -15.47 5.57 -0.97
N THR A 141 -14.88 6.32 -0.04
CA THR A 141 -13.53 6.05 0.46
C THR A 141 -13.57 5.99 1.97
N GLU A 142 -13.05 4.93 2.54
CA GLU A 142 -12.91 4.74 3.98
C GLU A 142 -11.45 4.70 4.37
N PHE A 143 -11.16 5.30 5.52
CA PHE A 143 -9.82 5.48 6.06
C PHE A 143 -9.77 4.86 7.44
N TYR A 144 -8.79 3.99 7.65
CA TYR A 144 -8.50 3.34 8.92
C TYR A 144 -7.07 3.66 9.29
N LEU A 145 -6.89 4.66 10.15
CA LEU A 145 -5.59 5.02 10.69
C LEU A 145 -5.41 4.34 12.04
N PHE A 146 -4.30 3.63 12.19
CA PHE A 146 -3.90 2.95 13.41
C PHE A 146 -2.44 3.27 13.75
N GLY A 147 -2.13 3.46 15.02
CA GLY A 147 -0.78 3.67 15.51
C GLY A 147 -0.64 4.93 16.35
N THR A 148 0.58 5.18 16.81
CA THR A 148 0.89 6.25 17.76
C THR A 148 2.26 6.82 17.47
N GLY A 149 2.38 8.15 17.54
CA GLY A 149 3.64 8.86 17.30
C GLY A 149 4.22 8.58 15.92
N ASP A 150 5.40 7.95 15.90
CA ASP A 150 6.21 7.72 14.71
C ASP A 150 5.94 6.39 13.98
N VAL A 151 5.09 5.53 14.56
CA VAL A 151 4.71 4.24 14.00
C VAL A 151 3.22 4.26 13.67
N GLY A 152 2.87 3.86 12.46
CA GLY A 152 1.48 3.92 12.03
C GLY A 152 1.18 3.07 10.80
N SER A 153 -0.11 2.83 10.63
CA SER A 153 -0.69 2.11 9.52
C SER A 153 -1.92 2.88 9.06
N LEU A 154 -1.97 3.18 7.77
CA LEU A 154 -3.18 3.69 7.13
C LEU A 154 -3.68 2.64 6.14
N THR A 155 -4.92 2.21 6.32
CA THR A 155 -5.63 1.42 5.33
C THR A 155 -6.73 2.26 4.70
N VAL A 156 -6.75 2.29 3.38
CA VAL A 156 -7.75 2.99 2.58
C VAL A 156 -8.54 1.96 1.78
N LEU A 157 -9.86 2.01 1.89
CA LEU A 157 -10.78 1.20 1.09
C LEU A 157 -11.58 2.13 0.17
N GLU A 158 -11.27 2.13 -1.12
CA GLU A 158 -11.98 2.89 -2.15
C GLU A 158 -12.97 1.96 -2.87
N MET A 159 -14.24 2.33 -2.89
CA MET A 159 -15.34 1.57 -3.49
C MET A 159 -16.05 2.42 -4.53
N LYS A 160 -16.12 1.92 -5.76
CA LYS A 160 -16.78 2.63 -6.86
C LYS A 160 -18.14 2.02 -7.18
N LYS A 161 -19.15 2.87 -7.11
CA LYS A 161 -20.58 2.56 -7.30
C LYS A 161 -21.10 3.29 -8.53
N LYS A 162 -22.04 2.67 -9.24
CA LYS A 162 -22.67 3.27 -10.42
C LYS A 162 -23.66 4.37 -10.05
N LYS A 163 -24.33 4.23 -8.91
CA LYS A 163 -25.34 5.16 -8.38
C LYS A 163 -25.21 5.28 -6.86
N ILE A 164 -25.71 6.38 -6.31
CA ILE A 164 -25.64 6.69 -4.87
C ILE A 164 -26.39 5.68 -3.99
N GLU A 165 -27.57 5.24 -4.42
CA GLU A 165 -28.42 4.30 -3.67
C GLU A 165 -27.97 2.85 -3.80
N GLU A 166 -26.95 2.58 -4.62
CA GLU A 166 -26.53 1.23 -4.93
C GLU A 166 -25.43 0.76 -3.96
N GLU A 167 -25.70 -0.29 -3.20
CA GLU A 167 -24.69 -0.93 -2.33
C GLU A 167 -23.60 -1.67 -3.13
N ARG A 168 -23.85 -1.92 -4.41
CA ARG A 168 -22.99 -2.75 -5.25
C ARG A 168 -21.86 -1.94 -5.87
N CYS A 169 -20.68 -2.52 -5.82
CA CYS A 169 -19.45 -1.93 -6.32
C CYS A 169 -18.99 -2.66 -7.58
N TYR A 170 -18.57 -1.92 -8.61
CA TYR A 170 -17.97 -2.50 -9.81
C TYR A 170 -16.44 -2.54 -9.72
N THR A 171 -15.85 -1.77 -8.80
CA THR A 171 -14.41 -1.76 -8.52
C THR A 171 -14.18 -1.47 -7.05
N VAL A 172 -13.22 -2.17 -6.46
CA VAL A 172 -12.79 -2.00 -5.07
C VAL A 172 -11.26 -1.94 -5.05
N THR A 173 -10.70 -0.98 -4.34
CA THR A 173 -9.26 -0.86 -4.11
C THR A 173 -9.00 -0.80 -2.62
N LEU A 174 -8.15 -1.69 -2.12
CA LEU A 174 -7.62 -1.63 -0.76
C LEU A 174 -6.14 -1.23 -0.85
N ALA A 175 -5.79 -0.06 -0.34
CA ALA A 175 -4.41 0.37 -0.20
C ALA A 175 -4.03 0.33 1.28
N HIS A 176 -2.96 -0.37 1.60
CA HIS A 176 -2.40 -0.39 2.93
C HIS A 176 -1.03 0.24 2.92
N TYR A 177 -0.79 1.12 3.88
CA TYR A 177 0.46 1.78 4.12
C TYR A 177 0.91 1.49 5.53
N PHE A 178 2.17 1.14 5.68
CA PHE A 178 2.78 0.81 6.95
C PHE A 178 4.04 1.64 7.11
N VAL A 179 4.15 2.34 8.22
CA VAL A 179 5.28 3.22 8.51
C VAL A 179 5.79 2.95 9.91
N THR A 180 7.12 2.89 10.03
CA THR A 180 7.80 2.87 11.31
C THR A 180 8.91 3.91 11.27
N ASN A 181 9.01 4.72 12.32
CA ASN A 181 10.17 5.56 12.55
C ASN A 181 10.60 5.45 14.02
N ALA A 182 11.90 5.56 14.26
CA ALA A 182 12.41 5.84 15.60
C ALA A 182 12.35 7.37 15.76
N GLY A 183 11.67 7.86 16.81
CA GLY A 183 11.34 9.28 16.90
C GLY A 183 12.53 10.23 16.83
N ILE A 184 12.20 11.52 16.63
CA ILE A 184 13.15 12.62 16.42
C ILE A 184 14.25 12.67 17.52
N ASN A 185 13.95 12.17 18.73
CA ASN A 185 14.83 12.23 19.90
C ASN A 185 15.72 10.99 20.15
N ASP A 186 15.71 9.97 19.29
CA ASP A 186 16.63 8.83 19.45
C ASP A 186 17.97 9.14 18.76
N SER A 187 19.04 9.29 19.56
CA SER A 187 20.40 9.63 19.12
C SER A 187 21.20 8.44 18.57
N SER A 188 20.59 7.26 18.45
CA SER A 188 21.27 6.10 17.85
C SER A 188 21.31 6.19 16.32
N ASN A 189 22.50 6.10 15.71
CA ASN A 189 22.73 6.13 14.25
C ASN A 189 22.18 4.89 13.49
N ASN A 190 21.27 4.12 14.08
CA ASN A 190 20.71 2.88 13.53
C ASN A 190 19.23 3.06 13.10
N LYS A 191 18.89 4.21 12.49
CA LYS A 191 17.50 4.55 12.13
C LYS A 191 17.06 3.82 10.87
N THR A 192 15.84 3.27 10.89
CA THR A 192 15.20 2.70 9.69
C THR A 192 14.04 3.60 9.33
N ASP A 193 14.32 4.58 8.47
CA ASP A 193 13.31 5.47 7.88
C ASP A 193 12.68 4.76 6.67
N VAL A 194 11.74 3.85 6.94
CA VAL A 194 11.10 3.08 5.88
C VAL A 194 9.60 2.98 6.09
N GLY A 195 8.89 3.26 5.01
CA GLY A 195 7.49 2.96 4.81
C GLY A 195 7.31 1.90 3.73
N LEU A 196 6.27 1.09 3.84
CA LEU A 196 5.86 0.10 2.86
C LEU A 196 4.43 0.37 2.43
N SER A 197 4.11 0.08 1.17
CA SER A 197 2.73 0.11 0.69
C SER A 197 2.37 -1.14 -0.11
N VAL A 198 1.14 -1.60 0.05
CA VAL A 198 0.55 -2.71 -0.71
C VAL A 198 -0.81 -2.25 -1.21
N VAL A 199 -1.10 -2.51 -2.49
CA VAL A 199 -2.39 -2.15 -3.09
C VAL A 199 -3.03 -3.38 -3.71
N VAL A 200 -4.25 -3.68 -3.29
CA VAL A 200 -5.09 -4.73 -3.84
C VAL A 200 -6.20 -4.09 -4.66
N LYS A 201 -6.20 -4.33 -5.97
CA LYS A 201 -7.23 -3.87 -6.91
C LYS A 201 -8.13 -5.02 -7.30
N ILE A 202 -9.43 -4.81 -7.18
CA ILE A 202 -10.45 -5.84 -7.38
C ILE A 202 -11.45 -5.28 -8.37
N ARG A 203 -11.72 -6.06 -9.42
CA ARG A 203 -12.80 -5.76 -10.37
C ARG A 203 -13.62 -7.00 -10.64
N VAL A 204 -14.89 -6.80 -10.92
CA VAL A 204 -15.74 -7.85 -11.46
C VAL A 204 -15.62 -7.84 -12.97
N PHE A 205 -15.33 -8.99 -13.56
CA PHE A 205 -15.28 -9.18 -14.99
C PHE A 205 -15.92 -10.50 -15.36
N LYS A 206 -16.97 -10.45 -16.19
CA LYS A 206 -17.73 -11.63 -16.63
C LYS A 206 -18.16 -12.52 -15.45
N GLY A 207 -18.62 -11.88 -14.38
CA GLY A 207 -19.10 -12.55 -13.17
C GLY A 207 -18.03 -13.19 -12.30
N ASN A 208 -16.76 -12.87 -12.52
CA ASN A 208 -15.64 -13.36 -11.72
C ASN A 208 -14.83 -12.20 -11.13
N LEU A 209 -14.20 -12.45 -9.98
CA LEU A 209 -13.26 -11.51 -9.38
C LEU A 209 -11.89 -11.62 -10.03
N GLU A 210 -11.45 -10.52 -10.63
CA GLU A 210 -10.07 -10.30 -11.02
C GLU A 210 -9.37 -9.47 -9.96
N VAL A 211 -8.27 -10.02 -9.44
CA VAL A 211 -7.53 -9.47 -8.32
C VAL A 211 -6.11 -9.19 -8.77
N THR A 212 -5.66 -7.95 -8.58
CA THR A 212 -4.28 -7.53 -8.80
C THR A 212 -3.68 -7.03 -7.49
N VAL A 213 -2.48 -7.49 -7.16
CA VAL A 213 -1.72 -7.04 -5.99
C VAL A 213 -0.45 -6.34 -6.46
N GLU A 214 -0.26 -5.12 -5.99
CA GLU A 214 0.90 -4.28 -6.22
C GLU A 214 1.67 -4.10 -4.91
N GLY A 215 3.00 -4.11 -4.99
CA GLY A 215 3.89 -3.97 -3.83
C GLY A 215 4.32 -5.31 -3.24
N PRO A 216 4.91 -5.33 -2.02
CA PRO A 216 5.16 -4.16 -1.20
C PRO A 216 6.16 -3.21 -1.87
N ASP A 217 5.75 -1.96 -2.06
CA ASP A 217 6.61 -0.91 -2.60
C ASP A 217 7.18 -0.11 -1.41
N GLN A 218 8.46 0.25 -1.49
CA GLN A 218 9.15 1.01 -0.43
C GLN A 218 8.98 2.51 -0.63
N HIS A 219 8.85 3.23 0.48
CA HIS A 219 8.71 4.68 0.56
C HIS A 219 9.57 5.23 1.70
N PRO A 220 10.00 6.50 1.63
CA PRO A 220 10.47 7.22 2.83
C PRO A 220 9.33 7.33 3.86
N ALA A 221 9.60 7.13 5.16
CA ALA A 221 8.57 7.19 6.20
C ALA A 221 7.96 8.59 6.29
N PHE A 222 8.76 9.64 6.12
CA PHE A 222 8.24 11.02 6.07
C PHE A 222 7.19 11.19 4.96
N GLY A 223 7.41 10.56 3.80
CA GLY A 223 6.52 10.68 2.66
C GLY A 223 5.18 9.99 2.88
N LEU A 224 5.16 8.88 3.65
CA LEU A 224 3.91 8.22 4.04
C LEU A 224 3.19 8.97 5.16
N ARG A 225 3.91 9.50 6.17
CA ARG A 225 3.30 10.32 7.22
C ARG A 225 2.59 11.54 6.64
N TYR A 226 3.23 12.23 5.70
CA TYR A 226 2.59 13.32 4.97
C TYR A 226 1.32 12.86 4.24
N LEU A 227 1.36 11.69 3.59
CA LEU A 227 0.17 11.10 2.98
C LEU A 227 -0.93 10.81 4.03
N PHE A 228 -0.57 10.34 5.23
CA PHE A 228 -1.53 10.02 6.28
C PHE A 228 -2.26 11.28 6.73
N ASP A 229 -1.48 12.32 7.08
CA ASP A 229 -2.02 13.60 7.53
C ASP A 229 -2.92 14.23 6.47
N GLU A 230 -2.44 14.32 5.23
CA GLU A 230 -3.22 14.92 4.15
C GLU A 230 -4.47 14.12 3.80
N ALA A 231 -4.38 12.80 3.76
CA ALA A 231 -5.53 11.94 3.49
C ALA A 231 -6.58 12.06 4.62
N MET A 232 -6.13 12.08 5.87
CA MET A 232 -7.02 12.19 7.03
C MET A 232 -7.60 13.60 7.19
N ARG A 233 -6.86 14.65 6.78
CA ARG A 233 -7.34 16.04 6.82
C ARG A 233 -8.32 16.35 5.69
N THR A 234 -8.00 15.95 4.47
CA THR A 234 -8.80 16.27 3.28
C THR A 234 -9.90 15.26 3.01
N LYS A 235 -9.81 14.06 3.58
CA LYS A 235 -10.64 12.88 3.27
C LYS A 235 -10.58 12.49 1.79
N ILE A 236 -9.47 12.81 1.13
CA ILE A 236 -9.18 12.43 -0.24
C ILE A 236 -7.96 11.54 -0.22
N TRP A 237 -8.01 10.41 -0.92
CA TRP A 237 -6.85 9.55 -1.10
C TRP A 237 -6.39 9.53 -2.54
N LYS A 238 -5.09 9.74 -2.74
CA LYS A 238 -4.37 9.41 -3.97
C LYS A 238 -2.96 8.95 -3.59
N PRO A 239 -2.38 7.95 -4.28
CA PRO A 239 -0.98 7.56 -4.04
C PRO A 239 0.02 8.73 -4.17
N THR A 240 -0.34 9.75 -4.97
CA THR A 240 0.46 10.96 -5.22
C THR A 240 0.44 11.97 -4.09
N LEU A 241 -0.38 11.77 -3.04
CA LEU A 241 -0.24 12.54 -1.81
C LEU A 241 1.10 12.27 -1.14
N CYS A 242 1.69 11.09 -1.35
CA CYS A 242 3.07 10.81 -0.96
C CYS A 242 4.02 11.59 -1.88
N PRO A 243 4.86 12.51 -1.36
CA PRO A 243 5.78 13.32 -2.17
C PRO A 243 6.74 12.48 -3.01
N HIS A 244 7.19 11.33 -2.46
CA HIS A 244 7.99 10.35 -3.17
C HIS A 244 7.28 9.81 -4.43
N CYS A 245 6.02 9.40 -4.29
CA CYS A 245 5.23 8.88 -5.40
C CYS A 245 4.92 9.95 -6.45
N ALA A 246 4.61 11.18 -6.01
CA ALA A 246 4.39 12.31 -6.91
C ALA A 246 5.63 12.59 -7.77
N ASN A 247 6.82 12.57 -7.16
CA ASN A 247 8.07 12.81 -7.89
C ASN A 247 8.34 11.69 -8.91
N ILE A 248 8.18 10.42 -8.54
CA ILE A 248 8.33 9.29 -9.46
C ILE A 248 7.36 9.42 -10.65
N GLN A 249 6.11 9.79 -10.38
CA GLN A 249 5.11 9.97 -11.44
C GLN A 249 5.51 11.12 -12.38
N LYS A 250 5.98 12.24 -11.83
CA LYS A 250 6.45 13.39 -12.62
C LYS A 250 7.60 12.99 -13.54
N GLN A 251 8.60 12.28 -13.01
CA GLN A 251 9.74 11.80 -13.80
C GLN A 251 9.31 10.87 -14.94
N ARG A 252 8.38 9.94 -14.67
CA ARG A 252 7.83 9.06 -15.71
C ARG A 252 7.10 9.85 -16.80
N SER A 253 6.30 10.84 -16.42
CA SER A 253 5.62 11.71 -17.39
C SER A 253 6.60 12.49 -18.26
N THR A 254 7.70 12.99 -17.70
CA THR A 254 8.74 13.68 -18.46
C THR A 254 9.49 12.75 -19.41
N MET A 255 9.80 11.51 -18.99
CA MET A 255 10.47 10.53 -19.85
C MET A 255 9.59 10.08 -21.03
N ILE A 256 8.28 9.91 -20.82
CA ILE A 256 7.33 9.59 -21.89
C ILE A 256 7.23 10.77 -22.88
N SER A 257 7.32 12.02 -22.40
CA SER A 257 7.30 13.20 -23.27
C SER A 257 8.60 13.42 -24.06
N GLN A 258 9.70 12.71 -23.74
CA GLN A 258 10.97 12.79 -24.46
C GLN A 258 11.08 11.79 -25.62
N SER A 259 10.10 10.89 -25.82
CA SER A 259 10.11 9.94 -26.94
C SER A 259 9.54 10.49 -28.25
N ASP A 260 8.92 11.67 -28.23
CA ASP A 260 8.16 12.20 -29.37
C ASP A 260 8.82 13.44 -30.04
N SER A 261 10.13 13.65 -29.85
CA SER A 261 10.88 14.64 -30.62
C SER A 261 11.85 13.97 -31.59
N ASP A 262 11.29 13.44 -32.68
CA ASP A 262 12.03 13.11 -33.89
C ASP A 262 11.83 14.29 -34.87
N ASP A 263 12.79 15.21 -34.95
CA ASP A 263 13.24 15.75 -36.24
C ASP A 263 14.47 16.66 -36.16
N SER A 264 15.41 16.34 -37.06
CA SER A 264 16.42 17.20 -37.73
C SER A 264 17.82 17.41 -37.12
N GLU A 265 18.73 16.54 -37.60
CA GLU A 265 19.96 16.85 -38.37
C GLU A 265 21.23 17.46 -37.70
N SER A 266 22.32 16.68 -37.82
CA SER A 266 23.77 17.00 -37.73
C SER A 266 24.35 17.32 -36.33
N VAL A 267 25.38 16.65 -35.79
CA VAL A 267 26.73 16.29 -36.29
C VAL A 267 27.28 15.09 -35.48
N PRO A 268 28.10 14.17 -36.04
CA PRO A 268 28.58 12.99 -35.31
C PRO A 268 29.83 13.30 -34.46
N VAL A 269 29.82 12.94 -33.18
CA VAL A 269 31.06 12.90 -32.38
C VAL A 269 31.24 11.54 -31.70
N ALA A 270 32.19 10.82 -32.30
CA ALA A 270 33.12 9.83 -31.75
C ALA A 270 32.59 8.69 -30.85
N ARG A 271 32.50 7.51 -31.48
CA ARG A 271 32.67 6.20 -30.84
C ARG A 271 33.95 6.17 -29.99
N ARG A 272 33.84 5.79 -28.72
CA ARG A 272 34.93 5.12 -28.01
C ARG A 272 34.53 3.66 -27.75
N HIS A 273 35.17 2.77 -28.50
CA HIS A 273 35.21 1.34 -28.24
C HIS A 273 36.13 1.05 -27.04
N GLY A 274 35.68 0.14 -26.17
CA GLY A 274 36.47 -0.53 -25.13
C GLY A 274 35.66 -0.68 -23.83
N GLY A 275 35.30 -1.85 -23.34
CA GLY A 275 35.56 -3.22 -23.79
C GLY A 275 34.55 -4.17 -23.15
N SER A 276 34.43 -5.34 -23.75
CA SER A 276 33.64 -6.47 -23.28
C SER A 276 33.94 -6.81 -21.81
N GLN A 277 32.96 -6.64 -20.92
CA GLN A 277 32.87 -7.42 -19.69
C GLN A 277 31.53 -8.16 -19.63
N LYS A 278 31.70 -9.48 -19.56
CA LYS A 278 30.71 -10.53 -19.42
C LYS A 278 29.83 -10.31 -18.19
N ASN A 279 28.55 -10.70 -18.33
CA ASN A 279 27.66 -11.17 -17.27
C ASN A 279 27.66 -10.36 -15.96
N LEU A 280 26.97 -9.22 -15.97
CA LEU A 280 26.30 -8.73 -14.77
C LEU A 280 24.80 -8.83 -15.01
N ARG A 281 24.11 -9.52 -14.10
CA ARG A 281 22.65 -9.63 -14.04
C ARG A 281 22.07 -8.20 -14.03
N LEU A 282 21.65 -7.74 -15.21
CA LEU A 282 20.97 -6.47 -15.38
C LEU A 282 19.58 -6.63 -14.74
N VAL A 283 19.45 -6.20 -13.50
CA VAL A 283 18.15 -6.03 -12.86
C VAL A 283 17.51 -4.82 -13.54
N ASP A 284 16.55 -5.08 -14.43
CA ASP A 284 15.67 -4.03 -14.93
C ASP A 284 14.76 -3.58 -13.78
N ASN A 285 14.90 -2.31 -13.38
CA ASN A 285 14.19 -1.70 -12.27
C ASN A 285 13.31 -0.52 -12.74
N GLY A 286 13.13 -0.33 -14.05
CA GLY A 286 12.21 0.70 -14.59
C GLY A 286 12.43 2.11 -14.00
N GLY A 287 13.68 2.47 -13.70
CA GLY A 287 14.05 3.79 -13.14
C GLY A 287 13.58 4.09 -11.71
N ARG A 288 13.17 3.08 -10.92
CA ARG A 288 12.61 3.27 -9.56
C ARG A 288 13.65 3.53 -8.46
N PHE A 289 14.93 3.30 -8.74
CA PHE A 289 16.05 3.54 -7.82
C PHE A 289 17.18 4.27 -8.56
N ASN A 290 17.70 5.35 -7.98
CA ASN A 290 19.01 5.89 -8.36
C ASN A 290 20.06 5.40 -7.36
N GLY A 291 20.74 4.30 -7.68
CA GLY A 291 21.89 3.83 -6.91
C GLY A 291 23.18 4.43 -7.47
N ASN A 292 24.00 5.08 -6.63
CA ASN A 292 25.36 5.49 -7.01
C ASN A 292 26.40 4.36 -6.84
N GLY A 293 25.95 3.12 -6.62
CA GLY A 293 26.82 1.95 -6.52
C GLY A 293 27.62 1.82 -5.22
N ASN A 294 27.34 2.59 -4.16
CA ASN A 294 28.14 2.53 -2.92
C ASN A 294 27.35 2.45 -1.59
N GLY A 295 26.09 2.00 -1.61
CA GLY A 295 25.40 1.57 -0.39
C GLY A 295 25.04 2.64 0.64
N ASN A 296 24.98 3.93 0.28
CA ASN A 296 24.45 4.99 1.15
C ASN A 296 23.58 5.97 0.36
N TYR A 297 22.45 6.40 0.95
CA TYR A 297 21.55 7.41 0.40
C TYR A 297 21.95 8.81 0.90
N THR A 298 21.89 9.82 0.03
CA THR A 298 21.94 11.23 0.43
C THR A 298 20.64 11.88 0.01
N GLU A 299 19.92 12.41 0.98
CA GLU A 299 18.72 13.21 0.79
C GLU A 299 19.12 14.64 0.42
N ASN A 300 18.55 15.17 -0.66
CA ASN A 300 18.70 16.59 -1.00
C ASN A 300 18.03 17.44 0.08
N LYS A 301 18.83 18.31 0.71
CA LYS A 301 18.48 19.18 1.83
C LYS A 301 17.20 19.98 1.58
N PHE A 302 16.13 19.66 2.30
CA PHE A 302 15.07 20.60 2.62
C PHE A 302 14.85 20.62 4.13
N ILE A 303 15.03 21.80 4.74
CA ILE A 303 14.76 22.05 6.16
C ILE A 303 13.42 22.79 6.21
N PHE A 304 12.40 22.19 6.82
CA PHE A 304 11.16 22.86 7.19
C PHE A 304 11.02 22.83 8.70
N PHE A 305 10.92 24.00 9.33
CA PHE A 305 10.66 24.15 10.75
C PHE A 305 9.15 23.99 11.02
N TRP A 306 8.78 23.07 11.91
CA TRP A 306 7.44 22.99 12.47
C TRP A 306 7.28 24.05 13.58
N LYS A 307 6.11 24.70 13.64
CA LYS A 307 5.67 25.49 14.78
C LYS A 307 4.57 24.70 15.48
N GLU A 308 4.80 24.35 16.75
CA GLU A 308 3.84 23.65 17.61
C GLU A 308 2.53 24.44 17.73
N MET A 309 1.39 23.77 17.56
CA MET A 309 0.12 24.19 18.15
C MET A 309 -0.23 23.16 19.22
N VAL A 310 0.02 23.54 20.47
CA VAL A 310 -0.60 22.94 21.65
C VAL A 310 -2.09 23.31 21.60
N VAL A 311 -2.95 22.31 21.47
CA VAL A 311 -4.37 22.45 21.79
C VAL A 311 -4.61 21.67 23.08
N THR A 312 -4.57 22.40 24.20
CA THR A 312 -5.17 21.96 25.46
C THR A 312 -6.57 22.55 25.56
N ASP A 313 -7.57 21.68 25.68
CA ASP A 313 -8.92 22.00 26.14
C ASP A 313 -9.34 20.74 26.92
N VAL A 314 -9.88 20.77 28.14
CA VAL A 314 -10.88 21.65 28.73
C VAL A 314 -10.78 21.52 30.27
N GLN A 315 -10.96 22.61 31.03
CA GLN A 315 -11.81 22.57 32.22
C GLN A 315 -12.34 23.95 32.60
N CYS A 316 -13.65 24.11 32.41
CA CYS A 316 -14.45 25.23 32.88
C CYS A 316 -14.35 25.40 34.40
N PHE A 317 -14.08 26.61 34.87
CA PHE A 317 -14.57 27.08 36.16
C PHE A 317 -15.12 28.51 36.00
N VAL A 318 -16.41 28.62 36.28
CA VAL A 318 -17.14 29.87 36.49
C VAL A 318 -16.81 30.34 37.90
N ILE A 319 -16.27 31.55 38.07
CA ILE A 319 -16.35 32.29 39.34
C ILE A 319 -16.79 33.72 39.02
N LEU A 320 -17.93 34.09 39.61
CA LEU A 320 -18.57 35.40 39.60
C LEU A 320 -17.68 36.46 40.27
N LEU A 321 -17.63 37.64 39.67
CA LEU A 321 -17.14 38.88 40.28
C LEU A 321 -18.21 39.44 41.24
N VAL A 322 -17.82 39.72 42.48
CA VAL A 322 -18.21 40.91 43.25
C VAL A 322 -16.97 41.43 43.95
#